data_AF-A0A3D1GA53-F1
#
_entry.id   AF-A0A3D1GA53-F1
#
_cell.length_a   1.000
_cell.length_b   1.000
_cell.length_c   1.000
_cell.angle_alpha   90.00
_cell.angle_beta   90.00
_cell.angle_gamma   90.00
#
_symmetry.space_group_name_H-M   'P 1'
#
loop_
_entity.id
_entity.type
_entity.pdbx_description
1 polymer ?
#
loop_
_entity_poly.entity_id
_entity_poly.type
_entity_poly.pdbx_seq_one_letter_code
_entity_poly.pdbx_strand_id
1 'polypeptide(L)'
;FYLTGNHDETLRKISSLQLGPLFIRDKLVLELNGEKVWFFHGDIFDVTMKYSKWLAKLGGHGYEMLILLNRWVNNISVRMGFGKLSLSKKIKNSVKTAVNFIDDFEVTAMELAIDEGYDYVVCGHIHQPKIRGYENEKGSVIYLNSGDWIENLTCLEYDGYEWNLYRYEDDDALKGSPRITQLMQAHTNNAKVMNG
;
A
#
# COMPACT_ATOMS: atom_id res chain seq x y z
N PHE A 1 7.58 -1.00 -14.26
CA PHE A 1 6.23 -1.59 -14.11
C PHE A 1 5.28 -0.53 -13.57
N TYR A 2 3.99 -0.59 -13.91
CA TYR A 2 2.95 0.23 -13.31
C TYR A 2 1.94 -0.70 -12.64
N LEU A 3 1.79 -0.60 -11.32
CA LEU A 3 0.81 -1.39 -10.58
C LEU A 3 -0.45 -0.56 -10.37
N THR A 4 -1.61 -1.07 -10.80
CA THR A 4 -2.85 -0.30 -10.76
C THR A 4 -3.44 -0.24 -9.35
N GLY A 5 -3.85 0.96 -8.94
CA GLY A 5 -4.56 1.18 -7.68
C GLY A 5 -6.07 1.38 -7.84
N ASN A 6 -6.75 1.68 -6.73
CA ASN A 6 -8.19 1.98 -6.68
C ASN A 6 -8.62 3.23 -7.47
N HIS A 7 -7.67 4.11 -7.80
CA HIS A 7 -7.91 5.31 -8.61
C HIS A 7 -7.74 5.07 -10.12
N ASP A 8 -7.17 3.93 -10.52
CA ASP A 8 -6.71 3.67 -11.88
C ASP A 8 -7.64 2.72 -12.65
N GLU A 9 -8.94 2.76 -12.36
CA GLU A 9 -9.91 1.78 -12.87
C GLU A 9 -9.96 1.66 -14.39
N THR A 10 -9.70 2.76 -15.10
CA THR A 10 -9.62 2.75 -16.55
C THR A 10 -8.38 1.98 -17.03
N LEU A 11 -7.24 2.14 -16.34
CA LEU A 11 -6.01 1.40 -16.62
C LEU A 11 -6.11 -0.07 -16.19
N ARG A 12 -6.82 -0.35 -15.10
CA ARG A 12 -7.05 -1.72 -14.62
C ARG A 12 -7.83 -2.59 -15.61
N LYS A 13 -8.70 -2.00 -16.44
CA LYS A 13 -9.38 -2.71 -17.55
C LYS A 13 -8.41 -3.17 -18.65
N ILE A 14 -7.22 -2.59 -18.72
CA ILE A 14 -6.17 -2.89 -19.69
C ILE A 14 -4.89 -3.38 -18.99
N SER A 15 -4.98 -3.93 -17.77
CA SER A 15 -3.82 -4.43 -17.02
C SER A 15 -3.15 -5.66 -17.65
N SER A 16 -3.73 -6.24 -18.70
CA SER A 16 -3.06 -7.24 -19.55
C SER A 16 -2.30 -6.63 -20.73
N LEU A 17 -2.46 -5.34 -21.00
CA LEU A 17 -1.87 -4.65 -22.15
C LEU A 17 -0.40 -4.31 -21.87
N GLN A 18 0.44 -4.52 -22.88
CA GLN A 18 1.81 -4.03 -22.91
C GLN A 18 1.90 -2.87 -23.90
N LEU A 19 2.29 -1.69 -23.42
CA LEU A 19 2.52 -0.50 -24.25
C LEU A 19 4.02 -0.26 -24.33
N GLY A 20 4.67 -0.91 -25.31
CA GLY A 20 6.14 -0.86 -25.44
C GLY A 20 6.84 -1.42 -24.20
N PRO A 21 7.71 -0.65 -23.51
CA PRO A 21 8.39 -1.09 -22.28
C PRO A 21 7.50 -0.99 -21.03
N LEU A 22 6.28 -0.43 -21.13
CA LEU A 22 5.38 -0.26 -19.99
C LEU A 22 4.50 -1.50 -19.80
N PHE A 23 4.69 -2.15 -18.65
CA PHE A 23 3.85 -3.24 -18.18
C PHE A 23 2.90 -2.74 -17.09
N ILE A 24 1.60 -2.70 -17.40
CA ILE A 24 0.55 -2.44 -16.42
C ILE A 24 0.20 -3.78 -15.77
N ARG A 25 0.11 -3.88 -14.44
CA ARG A 25 -0.24 -5.11 -13.71
C ARG A 25 -1.02 -4.78 -12.44
N ASP A 26 -1.60 -5.78 -11.79
CA ASP A 26 -2.24 -5.62 -10.47
C ASP A 26 -1.33 -6.06 -9.32
N LYS A 27 -0.41 -7.00 -9.60
CA LYS A 27 0.69 -7.40 -8.73
C LYS A 27 1.96 -7.65 -9.54
N LEU A 28 3.09 -7.66 -8.86
CA LEU A 28 4.38 -8.06 -9.42
C LEU A 28 5.12 -8.89 -8.37
N VAL A 29 5.78 -9.95 -8.81
CA VAL A 29 6.74 -10.69 -7.99
C VAL A 29 8.08 -10.56 -8.67
N LEU A 30 9.09 -10.13 -7.93
CA LEU A 30 10.48 -10.06 -8.38
C LEU A 30 11.34 -10.95 -7.48
N GLU A 31 12.42 -11.45 -8.03
CA GLU A 31 13.50 -12.06 -7.26
C GLU A 31 14.66 -11.07 -7.23
N LEU A 32 14.97 -10.54 -6.05
CA LEU A 32 16.05 -9.59 -5.82
C LEU A 32 17.07 -10.28 -4.93
N ASN A 33 18.29 -10.52 -5.43
CA ASN A 33 19.35 -11.24 -4.71
C ASN A 33 18.92 -12.60 -4.11
N GLY A 34 18.02 -13.31 -4.79
CA GLY A 34 17.50 -14.61 -4.32
C GLY A 34 16.33 -14.49 -3.34
N GLU A 35 15.92 -13.28 -2.97
CA GLU A 35 14.76 -13.01 -2.12
C GLU A 35 13.54 -12.71 -2.98
N LYS A 36 12.40 -13.33 -2.67
CA LYS A 36 11.14 -13.12 -3.39
C LYS A 36 10.39 -11.93 -2.80
N VAL A 37 10.23 -10.91 -3.63
CA VAL A 37 9.59 -9.65 -3.26
C VAL A 37 8.25 -9.53 -3.97
N TRP A 38 7.18 -9.42 -3.18
CA TRP A 38 5.82 -9.32 -3.69
C TRP A 38 5.29 -7.89 -3.58
N PHE A 39 4.96 -7.29 -4.72
CA PHE A 39 4.45 -5.93 -4.87
C PHE A 39 2.98 -5.91 -5.25
N PHE A 40 2.19 -5.03 -4.62
CA PHE A 40 0.81 -4.71 -4.98
C PHE A 40 0.39 -3.33 -4.44
N HIS A 41 -0.77 -2.79 -4.84
CA HIS A 41 -1.24 -1.50 -4.33
C HIS A 41 -1.78 -1.56 -2.90
N GLY A 42 -2.86 -2.35 -2.69
CA GLY A 42 -3.43 -2.65 -1.36
C GLY A 42 -4.95 -2.55 -1.28
N ASP A 43 -5.59 -1.95 -2.28
CA ASP A 43 -7.05 -1.79 -2.33
C ASP A 43 -7.83 -3.12 -2.42
N ILE A 44 -7.17 -4.21 -2.79
CA ILE A 44 -7.75 -5.55 -2.78
C ILE A 44 -8.14 -6.02 -1.36
N PHE A 45 -7.55 -5.44 -0.32
CA PHE A 45 -7.88 -5.73 1.08
C PHE A 45 -9.08 -4.92 1.59
N ASP A 46 -9.64 -3.99 0.81
CA ASP A 46 -10.67 -3.05 1.28
C ASP A 46 -11.94 -3.74 1.80
N VAL A 47 -12.37 -4.75 1.06
CA VAL A 47 -13.54 -5.56 1.41
C VAL A 47 -13.19 -6.55 2.52
N THR A 48 -12.00 -7.15 2.46
CA THR A 48 -11.51 -8.15 3.41
C THR A 48 -11.44 -7.60 4.81
N MET A 49 -10.86 -6.41 4.97
CA MET A 49 -10.74 -5.73 6.26
C MET A 49 -12.09 -5.32 6.85
N LYS A 50 -13.11 -5.13 6.00
CA LYS A 50 -14.45 -4.73 6.45
C LYS A 50 -15.35 -5.90 6.83
N TYR A 51 -15.25 -7.04 6.16
CA TYR A 51 -16.23 -8.13 6.28
C TYR A 51 -15.65 -9.53 6.48
N SER A 52 -14.34 -9.70 6.34
CA SER A 52 -13.81 -11.03 6.00
C SER A 52 -12.35 -11.24 6.42
N LYS A 53 -11.95 -10.72 7.59
CA LYS A 53 -10.60 -10.92 8.15
C LYS A 53 -10.17 -12.40 8.19
N TRP A 54 -11.12 -13.31 8.38
CA TRP A 54 -10.88 -14.76 8.40
C TRP A 54 -10.66 -15.36 7.00
N LEU A 55 -11.17 -14.73 5.92
CA LEU A 55 -11.00 -15.24 4.55
C LEU A 55 -9.56 -15.06 4.05
N ALA A 56 -8.83 -14.06 4.53
CA ALA A 56 -7.41 -13.95 4.21
C ALA A 56 -6.59 -15.12 4.75
N LYS A 57 -7.12 -15.85 5.74
CA LYS A 57 -6.49 -17.02 6.38
C LYS A 57 -6.85 -18.35 5.71
N LEU A 58 -7.65 -18.34 4.63
CA LEU A 58 -8.03 -19.54 3.88
C LEU A 58 -7.00 -19.87 2.78
N GLY A 59 -5.89 -20.49 3.18
CA GLY A 59 -5.01 -21.31 2.31
C GLY A 59 -4.29 -20.62 1.14
N GLY A 60 -3.46 -21.39 0.41
CA GLY A 60 -2.51 -20.92 -0.61
C GLY A 60 -3.10 -20.43 -1.95
N HIS A 61 -4.32 -19.91 -1.94
CA HIS A 61 -4.91 -19.12 -3.03
C HIS A 61 -5.50 -17.79 -2.52
N GLY A 62 -5.09 -17.38 -1.30
CA GLY A 62 -5.70 -16.29 -0.56
C GLY A 62 -5.80 -15.02 -1.40
N TYR A 63 -4.69 -14.58 -2.01
CA TYR A 63 -4.67 -13.34 -2.81
C TYR A 63 -5.71 -13.31 -3.94
N GLU A 64 -5.84 -14.40 -4.68
CA GLU A 64 -6.74 -14.47 -5.84
C GLU A 64 -8.21 -14.50 -5.38
N MET A 65 -8.49 -15.18 -4.25
CA MET A 65 -9.79 -15.11 -3.59
C MET A 65 -10.11 -13.70 -3.08
N LEU A 66 -9.14 -12.98 -2.51
CA LEU A 66 -9.34 -11.61 -2.04
C LEU A 66 -9.70 -10.67 -3.20
N ILE A 67 -9.05 -10.82 -4.35
CA ILE A 67 -9.41 -10.07 -5.57
C ILE A 67 -10.86 -10.35 -5.98
N LEU A 68 -11.24 -11.63 -6.06
CA LEU A 68 -12.59 -12.02 -6.49
C LEU A 68 -13.65 -11.48 -5.54
N LEU A 69 -13.43 -11.61 -4.22
CA LEU A 69 -14.29 -11.09 -3.19
C LEU A 69 -14.41 -9.56 -3.27
N ASN A 70 -13.28 -8.86 -3.41
CA ASN A 70 -13.25 -7.41 -3.50
C ASN A 70 -14.05 -6.91 -4.71
N ARG A 71 -13.88 -7.55 -5.88
CA ARG A 71 -14.64 -7.21 -7.09
C ARG A 71 -16.14 -7.50 -6.93
N TRP A 72 -16.49 -8.63 -6.34
CA TRP A 72 -17.88 -9.03 -6.14
C TRP A 72 -18.63 -8.08 -5.21
N VAL A 73 -18.08 -7.80 -4.02
CA VAL A 73 -18.70 -6.89 -3.04
C VAL A 73 -18.79 -5.46 -3.59
N ASN A 74 -17.74 -4.96 -4.26
CA ASN A 74 -17.79 -3.62 -4.85
C ASN A 74 -18.85 -3.53 -5.97
N ASN A 75 -19.06 -4.57 -6.77
CA ASN A 75 -20.10 -4.59 -7.80
C ASN A 75 -21.50 -4.51 -7.18
N ILE A 76 -21.75 -5.25 -6.10
CA ILE A 76 -23.02 -5.16 -5.35
C ILE A 76 -23.20 -3.76 -4.74
N SER A 77 -22.18 -3.24 -4.06
CA SER A 77 -22.23 -1.92 -3.41
C SER A 77 -22.54 -0.79 -4.41
N VAL A 78 -21.92 -0.84 -5.59
CA VAL A 78 -22.18 0.11 -6.67
C VAL A 78 -23.61 -0.04 -7.21
N ARG A 79 -24.09 -1.27 -7.42
CA ARG A 79 -25.48 -1.53 -7.88
C ARG A 79 -26.53 -1.04 -6.89
N MET A 80 -26.22 -1.06 -5.60
CA MET A 80 -27.09 -0.55 -4.54
C MET A 80 -26.96 0.97 -4.30
N GLY A 81 -26.13 1.67 -5.06
CA GLY A 81 -25.98 3.13 -4.98
C GLY A 81 -24.99 3.65 -3.92
N PHE A 82 -24.30 2.77 -3.19
CA PHE A 82 -23.36 3.17 -2.13
C PHE A 82 -21.96 3.51 -2.64
N GLY A 83 -21.67 3.27 -3.91
CA GLY A 83 -20.34 3.45 -4.49
C GLY A 83 -19.35 2.36 -4.05
N LYS A 84 -18.06 2.56 -4.33
CA LYS A 84 -17.01 1.62 -3.93
C LYS A 84 -16.59 1.80 -2.47
N LEU A 85 -16.27 0.69 -1.84
CA LEU A 85 -15.63 0.67 -0.54
C LEU A 85 -14.17 1.10 -0.66
N SER A 86 -13.68 1.85 0.33
CA SER A 86 -12.32 2.39 0.34
C SER A 86 -11.80 2.45 1.78
N LEU A 87 -10.66 1.79 2.05
CA LEU A 87 -10.01 1.87 3.35
C LEU A 87 -9.38 3.24 3.61
N SER A 88 -8.73 3.82 2.60
CA SER A 88 -8.10 5.14 2.72
C SER A 88 -9.08 6.23 3.14
N LYS A 89 -10.35 6.18 2.69
CA LYS A 89 -11.41 7.08 3.19
C LYS A 89 -11.78 6.84 4.66
N LYS A 90 -11.68 5.61 5.15
CA LYS A 90 -12.12 5.23 6.50
C LYS A 90 -11.07 5.56 7.57
N ILE A 91 -9.78 5.45 7.22
CA ILE A 91 -8.65 5.84 8.11
C ILE A 91 -8.78 7.31 8.52
N LYS A 92 -9.38 8.15 7.68
CA LYS A 92 -9.65 9.57 7.99
C LYS A 92 -10.68 9.78 9.11
N ASN A 93 -11.40 8.74 9.56
CA ASN A 93 -12.46 8.84 10.56
C ASN A 93 -12.04 8.19 11.89
N SER A 94 -11.66 9.03 12.85
CA SER A 94 -11.23 8.73 14.24
C SER A 94 -9.91 7.95 14.41
N VAL A 95 -9.02 8.48 15.25
CA VAL A 95 -7.64 8.00 15.45
C VAL A 95 -7.59 6.55 15.95
N LYS A 96 -8.38 6.20 16.98
CA LYS A 96 -8.32 4.86 17.59
C LYS A 96 -8.76 3.75 16.62
N THR A 97 -9.77 4.02 15.82
CA THR A 97 -10.26 3.08 14.83
C THR A 97 -9.27 2.95 13.67
N ALA A 98 -8.65 4.06 13.24
CA ALA A 98 -7.60 4.06 12.22
C ALA A 98 -6.40 3.19 12.60
N VAL A 99 -5.89 3.29 13.83
CA VAL A 99 -4.73 2.50 14.29
C VAL A 99 -4.98 1.00 14.19
N ASN A 100 -6.14 0.53 14.68
CA ASN A 100 -6.47 -0.89 14.59
C ASN A 100 -6.61 -1.34 13.13
N PHE A 101 -7.22 -0.52 12.27
CA PHE A 101 -7.36 -0.85 10.85
C PHE A 101 -6.02 -0.92 10.10
N ILE A 102 -5.06 -0.06 10.46
CA ILE A 102 -3.71 -0.09 9.90
C ILE A 102 -3.01 -1.38 10.31
N ASP A 103 -3.03 -1.72 11.59
CA ASP A 103 -2.39 -2.94 12.08
C ASP A 103 -3.03 -4.20 11.48
N ASP A 104 -4.36 -4.24 11.38
CA ASP A 104 -5.09 -5.33 10.72
C ASP A 104 -4.65 -5.51 9.25
N PHE A 105 -4.49 -4.41 8.51
CA PHE A 105 -4.04 -4.45 7.12
C PHE A 105 -2.60 -4.97 7.01
N GLU A 106 -1.68 -4.40 7.80
CA GLU A 106 -0.27 -4.80 7.84
C GLU A 106 -0.14 -6.29 8.13
N VAL A 107 -0.76 -6.76 9.22
CA VAL A 107 -0.69 -8.16 9.66
C VAL A 107 -1.26 -9.09 8.61
N THR A 108 -2.39 -8.74 7.99
CA THR A 108 -3.01 -9.58 6.95
C THR A 108 -2.11 -9.72 5.72
N ALA A 109 -1.48 -8.63 5.28
CA ALA A 109 -0.55 -8.67 4.15
C ALA A 109 0.68 -9.53 4.48
N MET A 110 1.20 -9.43 5.69
CA MET A 110 2.36 -10.22 6.16
C MET A 110 2.04 -11.71 6.32
N GLU A 111 0.89 -12.06 6.92
CA GLU A 111 0.45 -13.46 7.04
C GLU A 111 0.30 -14.10 5.65
N LEU A 112 -0.32 -13.41 4.70
CA LEU A 112 -0.49 -13.91 3.34
C LEU A 112 0.86 -14.05 2.61
N ALA A 113 1.79 -13.12 2.87
CA ALA A 113 3.11 -13.19 2.27
C ALA A 113 3.92 -14.40 2.74
N ILE A 114 3.85 -14.71 4.05
CA ILE A 114 4.46 -15.92 4.63
C ILE A 114 3.82 -17.17 4.04
N ASP A 115 2.48 -17.22 3.95
CA ASP A 115 1.75 -18.37 3.42
C ASP A 115 2.11 -18.68 1.96
N GLU A 116 2.45 -17.66 1.18
CA GLU A 116 2.85 -17.78 -0.24
C GLU A 116 4.39 -17.92 -0.40
N GLY A 117 5.16 -17.87 0.69
CA GLY A 117 6.61 -18.03 0.69
C GLY A 117 7.37 -16.86 0.07
N TYR A 118 6.92 -15.63 0.33
CA TYR A 118 7.64 -14.40 0.00
C TYR A 118 8.47 -13.90 1.18
N ASP A 119 9.65 -13.35 0.90
CA ASP A 119 10.55 -12.77 1.90
C ASP A 119 10.18 -11.31 2.21
N TYR A 120 9.62 -10.61 1.21
CA TYR A 120 9.18 -9.22 1.33
C TYR A 120 7.77 -9.02 0.76
N VAL A 121 7.01 -8.15 1.42
CA VAL A 121 5.74 -7.65 0.93
C VAL A 121 5.75 -6.13 0.85
N VAL A 122 5.50 -5.59 -0.35
CA VAL A 122 5.64 -4.17 -0.69
C VAL A 122 4.31 -3.60 -1.18
N CYS A 123 3.82 -2.57 -0.51
CA CYS A 123 2.55 -1.96 -0.88
C CYS A 123 2.47 -0.45 -0.63
N GLY A 124 1.30 0.12 -0.92
CA GLY A 124 0.95 1.51 -0.63
C GLY A 124 -0.44 1.58 0.01
N HIS A 125 -1.34 2.33 -0.62
CA HIS A 125 -2.78 2.41 -0.37
C HIS A 125 -3.25 2.96 0.99
N ILE A 126 -2.64 2.58 2.11
CA ILE A 126 -3.01 3.08 3.44
C ILE A 126 -2.28 4.36 3.85
N HIS A 127 -1.33 4.84 3.04
CA HIS A 127 -0.61 6.10 3.26
C HIS A 127 0.16 6.14 4.60
N GLN A 128 0.73 5.00 5.01
CA GLN A 128 1.48 4.88 6.27
C GLN A 128 2.86 4.30 5.96
N PRO A 129 3.87 5.15 5.71
CA PRO A 129 5.20 4.68 5.33
C PRO A 129 5.85 3.90 6.46
N LYS A 130 6.34 2.70 6.17
CA LYS A 130 6.84 1.78 7.20
C LYS A 130 7.74 0.70 6.62
N ILE A 131 8.78 0.34 7.38
CA ILE A 131 9.56 -0.89 7.22
C ILE A 131 9.44 -1.66 8.53
N ARG A 132 8.97 -2.90 8.49
CA ARG A 132 8.72 -3.71 9.70
C ARG A 132 8.89 -5.20 9.42
N GLY A 133 9.65 -5.88 10.27
CA GLY A 133 9.70 -7.35 10.27
C GLY A 133 8.51 -7.97 11.01
N TYR A 134 8.10 -9.16 10.58
CA TYR A 134 7.04 -9.95 11.20
C TYR A 134 7.34 -11.44 11.07
N GLU A 135 6.97 -12.20 12.09
CA GLU A 135 7.19 -13.64 12.17
C GLU A 135 5.96 -14.34 12.76
N ASN A 136 5.67 -15.53 12.26
CA ASN A 136 4.69 -16.45 12.82
C ASN A 136 5.22 -17.90 12.75
N GLU A 137 4.41 -18.88 13.13
CA GLU A 137 4.81 -20.30 13.18
C GLU A 137 5.27 -20.89 11.83
N LYS A 138 4.97 -20.24 10.70
CA LYS A 138 5.29 -20.71 9.35
C LYS A 138 6.52 -20.02 8.74
N GLY A 139 6.97 -18.90 9.29
CA GLY A 139 8.13 -18.16 8.77
C GLY A 139 8.10 -16.67 9.12
N SER A 140 8.94 -15.92 8.42
CA SER A 140 9.12 -14.47 8.61
C SER A 140 9.03 -13.72 7.29
N VAL A 141 8.66 -12.44 7.36
CA VAL A 141 8.58 -11.53 6.20
C VAL A 141 8.92 -10.11 6.62
N ILE A 142 9.43 -9.31 5.68
CA ILE A 142 9.59 -7.86 5.84
C ILE A 142 8.48 -7.13 5.08
N TYR A 143 7.71 -6.34 5.82
CA TYR A 143 6.68 -5.45 5.27
C TYR A 143 7.26 -4.08 4.96
N LEU A 144 6.92 -3.59 3.77
CA LEU A 144 7.37 -2.30 3.24
C LEU A 144 6.14 -1.53 2.73
N ASN A 145 5.93 -0.32 3.23
CA ASN A 145 4.95 0.61 2.70
C ASN A 145 5.61 1.93 2.31
N SER A 146 5.38 2.39 1.08
CA SER A 146 6.01 3.60 0.56
C SER A 146 5.44 4.89 1.13
N GLY A 147 4.28 4.85 1.79
CA GLY A 147 3.51 6.06 2.10
C GLY A 147 3.01 6.73 0.82
N ASP A 148 3.14 8.05 0.75
CA ASP A 148 2.65 8.86 -0.37
C ASP A 148 3.39 10.19 -0.51
N TRP A 149 3.11 10.88 -1.61
CA TRP A 149 3.74 12.14 -2.00
C TRP A 149 2.86 13.38 -1.71
N ILE A 150 1.89 13.26 -0.80
CA ILE A 150 0.98 14.34 -0.43
C ILE A 150 1.17 14.71 1.05
N GLU A 151 1.03 13.73 1.94
CA GLU A 151 1.08 13.91 3.39
C GLU A 151 2.44 13.51 3.96
N ASN A 152 3.04 12.43 3.44
CA ASN A 152 4.27 11.85 3.99
C ASN A 152 5.54 12.27 3.23
N LEU A 153 5.43 12.53 1.92
CA LEU A 153 6.55 12.82 1.02
C LEU A 153 7.66 11.75 1.06
N THR A 154 7.26 10.47 0.99
CA THR A 154 8.15 9.33 1.12
C THR A 154 8.20 8.44 -0.12
N CYS A 155 9.31 7.73 -0.30
CA CYS A 155 9.42 6.61 -1.23
C CYS A 155 10.28 5.48 -0.66
N LEU A 156 10.13 4.29 -1.22
CA LEU A 156 11.01 3.16 -0.95
C LEU A 156 12.10 3.10 -2.00
N GLU A 157 13.33 2.93 -1.55
CA GLU A 157 14.52 2.81 -2.40
C GLU A 157 15.20 1.48 -2.11
N TYR A 158 15.65 0.81 -3.18
CA TYR A 158 16.44 -0.40 -3.11
C TYR A 158 17.74 -0.16 -3.88
N ASP A 159 18.87 -0.28 -3.19
CA ASP A 159 20.19 0.01 -3.76
C ASP A 159 20.88 -1.24 -4.34
N GLY A 160 20.21 -2.39 -4.29
CA GLY A 160 20.77 -3.69 -4.66
C GLY A 160 21.27 -4.49 -3.46
N TYR A 161 21.17 -3.98 -2.24
CA TYR A 161 21.50 -4.69 -1.01
C TYR A 161 20.40 -4.54 0.04
N GLU A 162 19.95 -3.32 0.32
CA GLU A 162 18.98 -3.03 1.36
C GLU A 162 17.85 -2.11 0.90
N TRP A 163 16.74 -2.15 1.64
CA TRP A 163 15.59 -1.27 1.46
C TRP A 163 15.67 -0.09 2.42
N ASN A 164 15.57 1.11 1.87
CA ASN A 164 15.56 2.35 2.61
C ASN A 164 14.24 3.10 2.38
N LEU A 165 13.71 3.72 3.45
CA LEU A 165 12.57 4.60 3.36
C LEU A 165 13.08 6.04 3.25
N TYR A 166 13.17 6.53 2.02
CA TYR A 166 13.52 7.92 1.76
C TYR A 166 12.38 8.85 2.20
N ARG A 167 12.77 9.93 2.87
CA ARG A 167 11.89 11.00 3.34
C ARG A 167 12.37 12.31 2.73
N TYR A 168 11.55 12.89 1.87
CA TYR A 168 11.90 14.12 1.18
C TYR A 168 12.21 15.25 2.16
N GLU A 169 11.51 15.36 3.29
CA GLU A 169 11.75 16.39 4.29
C GLU A 169 13.15 16.33 4.94
N ASP A 170 13.77 15.15 4.93
CA ASP A 170 15.07 14.92 5.54
C ASP A 170 16.24 15.15 4.56
N ASP A 171 15.95 15.38 3.27
CA ASP A 171 16.97 15.55 2.23
C ASP A 171 17.81 16.82 2.44
N ASP A 172 19.12 16.62 2.59
CA ASP A 172 20.10 17.69 2.81
C ASP A 172 20.19 18.67 1.62
N ALA A 173 19.88 18.24 0.41
CA ALA A 173 19.82 19.12 -0.77
C ALA A 173 18.75 20.23 -0.61
N LEU A 174 17.69 19.97 0.18
CA LEU A 174 16.65 20.96 0.48
C LEU A 174 17.06 21.92 1.59
N LYS A 175 17.86 21.44 2.57
CA LYS A 175 18.35 22.24 3.70
C LYS A 175 19.33 23.33 3.26
N GLY A 176 20.01 23.15 2.13
CA GLY A 176 20.93 24.12 1.55
C GLY A 176 20.27 25.28 0.76
N SER A 177 18.95 25.24 0.54
CA SER A 177 18.25 26.24 -0.29
C SER A 177 17.30 27.11 0.55
N PRO A 178 17.67 28.36 0.89
CA PRO A 178 16.86 29.26 1.71
C PRO A 178 15.43 29.46 1.19
N ARG A 179 15.26 29.44 -0.15
CA ARG A 179 13.95 29.57 -0.80
C ARG A 179 13.08 28.33 -0.59
N ILE A 180 13.66 27.14 -0.68
CA ILE A 180 12.94 25.87 -0.47
C ILE A 180 12.54 25.76 1.00
N THR A 181 13.46 26.07 1.93
CA THR A 181 13.17 26.04 3.37
C THR A 181 12.01 26.97 3.74
N GLN A 182 11.94 28.19 3.18
CA GLN A 182 10.81 29.11 3.40
C GLN A 182 9.48 28.57 2.87
N LEU A 183 9.47 27.96 1.68
CA LEU A 183 8.26 27.38 1.10
C LEU A 183 7.74 26.20 1.94
N MET A 184 8.64 25.30 2.38
CA MET A 184 8.27 24.17 3.22
C MET A 184 7.62 24.62 4.54
N GLN A 185 8.22 25.60 5.24
CA GLN A 185 7.66 26.14 6.49
C GLN A 185 6.26 26.75 6.29
N ALA A 186 6.02 27.43 5.16
CA ALA A 186 4.71 28.00 4.84
C ALA A 186 3.65 26.90 4.60
N HIS A 187 4.02 25.79 3.96
CA HIS A 187 3.13 24.65 3.73
C HIS A 187 2.82 23.89 5.03
N THR A 188 3.81 23.63 5.89
CA THR A 188 3.59 22.98 7.19
C THR A 188 2.69 23.83 8.10
N ASN A 189 2.85 25.15 8.09
CA ASN A 189 2.01 26.06 8.87
C ASN A 189 0.57 26.12 8.34
N ASN A 190 0.36 26.15 7.02
CA ASN A 190 -0.99 26.09 6.45
C ASN A 190 -1.69 24.76 6.71
N ALA A 191 -0.97 23.63 6.71
CA ALA A 191 -1.52 22.32 7.06
C ALA A 191 -1.96 22.24 8.54
N LYS A 192 -1.29 22.96 9.46
CA LYS A 192 -1.71 23.09 10.86
C LYS A 192 -2.94 23.98 11.04
N VAL A 193 -3.07 25.06 10.25
CA VAL A 193 -4.21 25.99 10.33
C VAL A 193 -5.51 25.37 9.80
N MET A 194 -5.45 24.45 8.84
CA MET A 194 -6.64 23.77 8.30
C MET A 194 -7.15 22.58 9.14
N ASN A 195 -6.38 22.15 10.15
CA ASN A 195 -6.76 21.05 11.06
C ASN A 195 -7.18 21.56 12.45
N GLY A 196 -7.45 22.86 12.60
CA GLY A 196 -7.95 23.51 13.83
C GLY A 196 -9.43 23.84 13.77
#